data_AF-A0A2V3DQV9-F1
#
_entry.id   AF-A0A2V3DQV9-F1
#
_cell.length_a   1.000
_cell.length_b   1.000
_cell.length_c   1.000
_cell.angle_alpha   90.00
_cell.angle_beta   90.00
_cell.angle_gamma   90.00
#
_symmetry.space_group_name_H-M   'P 1'
#
loop_
_entity.id
_entity.type
_entity.pdbx_description
1 polymer ?
#
loop_
_entity_poly.entity_id
_entity_poly.type
_entity_poly.pdbx_seq_one_letter_code
_entity_poly.pdbx_strand_id
1 'polypeptide(L)'
;MTKETNERFSAKEIRQYTFRAGLSRTQGGLMELISEVYTSILGGLTLVTMAGALIVALRHSLGVGDESALLASAVAPGFHSVTLLQASATVLLTLAAGLLTLEMTMGPVAMSVPQTAWWLGLPVRRRGFIQPGFLKSMAWPSIAAVIVVLPLSLGMAADPTPGNLALAVLCGLGLAWLLYGIAAWCQVTGSGAWLKKAMGAITLLAPLTLVATALYNNVAGTSAITGRQTAWLEYLPTSWPLLVADGARWPLLLLALALGLLALVYLNLERITTAALKKSAAAGAYAASSLLSMDATELSRSFSTGPATGNSRVRLKLIFTKGTANTRSIKTLASTHATMALRSPATLLRVLVLAAIPASLASVEFLGNAILIAVAIYLCAHFSATALGATARFSAGNPAVDTLMPLPAKTVRQVHYIVPGAAMTLWAIICFGLLLALGVGSPALLILALLAGPGLGAATLRAGFRPAPDWNMPALAGPAGPVPTGAIRAFLIGPDLSLIVLLPVLICLISGGVPSIAFPIQLTLTFLAFQWGTHIRKPKSAKDGGLFGVPQTAANK
;
A
#
# COMPACT_ATOMS: atom_id res chain seq x y z
N MET A 1 -42.42 41.56 1.59
CA MET A 1 -41.02 41.41 1.16
C MET A 1 -40.25 42.65 1.63
N THR A 2 -39.64 42.58 2.81
CA THR A 2 -38.89 43.69 3.44
C THR A 2 -37.42 43.66 3.02
N LYS A 3 -36.83 44.85 2.90
CA LYS A 3 -35.51 45.18 2.32
C LYS A 3 -34.28 44.74 3.16
N GLU A 4 -34.44 43.91 4.18
CA GLU A 4 -33.36 43.58 5.16
C GLU A 4 -32.55 42.31 4.87
N THR A 5 -32.85 41.57 3.79
CA THR A 5 -32.15 40.30 3.48
C THR A 5 -30.83 40.45 2.70
N ASN A 6 -30.35 41.66 2.44
CA ASN A 6 -29.23 41.90 1.53
C ASN A 6 -27.82 41.79 2.13
N GLU A 7 -27.65 41.57 3.44
CA GLU A 7 -26.33 41.46 4.08
C GLU A 7 -25.94 40.03 4.48
N ARG A 8 -26.46 39.01 3.77
CA ARG A 8 -26.02 37.63 4.00
C ARG A 8 -24.84 37.31 3.09
N PHE A 9 -23.64 37.24 3.67
CA PHE A 9 -22.44 36.81 2.96
C PHE A 9 -22.68 35.50 2.20
N SER A 10 -22.31 35.48 0.92
CA SER A 10 -22.42 34.27 0.12
C SER A 10 -21.36 33.24 0.53
N ALA A 11 -21.63 31.95 0.27
CA ALA A 11 -20.62 30.90 0.49
C ALA A 11 -19.34 31.13 -0.34
N LYS A 12 -19.42 31.89 -1.43
CA LYS A 12 -18.25 32.28 -2.23
C LYS A 12 -17.41 33.34 -1.51
N GLU A 13 -18.04 34.38 -0.96
CA GLU A 13 -17.35 35.43 -0.18
C GLU A 13 -16.68 34.86 1.06
N ILE A 14 -17.36 34.00 1.83
CA ILE A 14 -16.78 33.38 3.04
C ILE A 14 -15.55 32.53 2.68
N ARG A 15 -15.60 31.78 1.57
CA ARG A 15 -14.45 31.02 1.07
C ARG A 15 -13.31 31.92 0.64
N GLN A 16 -13.59 33.00 -0.08
CA GLN A 16 -12.56 33.94 -0.51
C GLN A 16 -11.91 34.64 0.68
N TYR A 17 -12.69 35.04 1.68
CA TYR A 17 -12.18 35.63 2.92
C TYR A 17 -11.27 34.66 3.68
N THR A 18 -11.73 33.43 3.91
CA THR A 18 -10.95 32.41 4.63
C THR A 18 -9.69 31.98 3.87
N PHE A 19 -9.75 31.91 2.53
CA PHE A 19 -8.58 31.64 1.71
C PHE A 19 -7.57 32.79 1.79
N ARG A 20 -8.01 34.04 1.68
CA ARG A 20 -7.14 35.23 1.82
C ARG A 20 -6.52 35.34 3.21
N ALA A 21 -7.29 35.09 4.26
CA ALA A 21 -6.80 35.08 5.64
C ALA A 21 -5.82 33.93 5.93
N GLY A 22 -5.97 32.79 5.23
CA GLY A 22 -4.99 31.71 5.26
C GLY A 22 -3.69 32.12 4.57
N LEU A 23 -3.78 32.70 3.38
CA LEU A 23 -2.63 33.17 2.61
C LEU A 23 -1.85 34.28 3.32
N SER A 24 -2.52 35.18 4.06
CA SER A 24 -1.83 36.23 4.81
C SER A 24 -0.99 35.71 5.98
N ARG A 25 -1.16 34.44 6.37
CA ARG A 25 -0.37 33.77 7.41
C ARG A 25 0.70 32.84 6.86
N THR A 26 0.66 32.53 5.56
CA THR A 26 1.68 31.69 4.92
C THR A 26 2.81 32.56 4.36
N GLN A 27 4.06 32.23 4.71
CA GLN A 27 5.24 32.99 4.27
C GLN A 27 5.86 32.46 2.96
N GLY A 28 5.30 31.42 2.34
CA GLY A 28 5.85 30.78 1.13
C GLY A 28 5.16 31.22 -0.17
N GLY A 29 5.94 31.37 -1.23
CA GLY A 29 5.45 31.77 -2.57
C GLY A 29 4.89 30.60 -3.39
N LEU A 30 3.98 30.87 -4.32
CA LEU A 30 3.44 29.84 -5.24
C LEU A 30 4.53 29.23 -6.13
N MET A 31 5.54 30.02 -6.49
CA MET A 31 6.70 29.57 -7.26
C MET A 31 7.58 28.59 -6.49
N GLU A 32 7.67 28.77 -5.17
CA GLU A 32 8.42 27.88 -4.28
C GLU A 32 7.78 26.50 -4.23
N LEU A 33 6.44 26.45 -4.14
CA LEU A 33 5.69 25.19 -4.16
C LEU A 33 5.79 24.47 -5.51
N ILE A 34 5.74 25.19 -6.63
CA ILE A 34 5.94 24.59 -7.97
C ILE A 34 7.36 24.04 -8.09
N SER A 35 8.36 24.81 -7.67
CA SER A 35 9.75 24.40 -7.67
C SER A 35 9.96 23.13 -6.84
N GLU A 36 9.39 23.07 -5.63
CA GLU A 36 9.49 21.92 -4.72
C GLU A 36 8.83 20.65 -5.29
N VAL A 37 7.65 20.80 -5.92
CA VAL A 37 6.99 19.68 -6.60
C VAL A 37 7.84 19.21 -7.79
N TYR A 38 8.33 20.13 -8.62
CA TYR A 38 9.16 19.79 -9.78
C TYR A 38 10.46 19.08 -9.38
N THR A 39 11.19 19.60 -8.39
CA THR A 39 12.45 18.99 -7.92
C THR A 39 12.21 17.64 -7.27
N SER A 40 11.09 17.44 -6.56
CA SER A 40 10.74 16.14 -5.97
C SER A 40 10.45 15.07 -7.04
N ILE A 41 9.70 15.42 -8.10
CA ILE A 41 9.38 14.51 -9.20
C ILE A 41 10.65 14.15 -9.98
N LEU A 42 11.45 15.16 -10.33
CA LEU A 42 12.70 14.94 -11.07
C LEU A 42 13.71 14.13 -10.24
N GLY A 43 13.85 14.45 -8.95
CA GLY A 43 14.71 13.71 -8.03
C GLY A 43 14.29 12.25 -7.88
N GLY A 44 12.99 11.97 -7.77
CA GLY A 44 12.47 10.60 -7.75
C GLY A 44 12.77 9.84 -9.04
N LEU A 45 12.55 10.47 -10.20
CA LEU A 45 12.83 9.86 -11.50
C LEU A 45 14.32 9.52 -11.66
N THR A 46 15.21 10.48 -11.34
CA THR A 46 16.66 10.28 -11.45
C THR A 46 17.16 9.15 -10.54
N LEU A 47 16.66 9.05 -9.31
CA LEU A 47 16.99 7.95 -8.40
C LEU A 47 16.58 6.58 -8.97
N VAL A 48 15.39 6.48 -9.55
CA VAL A 48 14.91 5.23 -10.18
C VAL A 48 15.80 4.86 -11.37
N THR A 49 16.12 5.82 -12.24
CA THR A 49 17.00 5.57 -13.40
C THR A 49 18.40 5.17 -12.97
N MET A 50 18.95 5.80 -11.92
CA MET A 50 20.32 5.52 -11.44
C MET A 50 20.42 4.17 -10.75
N ALA A 51 19.39 3.78 -9.98
CA ALA A 51 19.29 2.44 -9.41
C ALA A 51 19.22 1.37 -10.51
N GLY A 52 18.43 1.61 -11.57
CA GLY A 52 18.36 0.73 -12.73
C GLY A 52 19.71 0.56 -13.42
N ALA A 53 20.43 1.66 -13.66
CA ALA A 53 21.76 1.64 -14.28
C ALA A 53 22.80 0.89 -13.43
N LEU A 54 22.79 1.06 -12.11
CA LEU A 54 23.71 0.38 -11.20
C LEU A 54 23.51 -1.15 -11.22
N ILE A 55 22.27 -1.61 -11.29
CA ILE A 55 21.93 -3.04 -11.36
C ILE A 55 22.47 -3.65 -12.66
N VAL A 56 22.30 -2.94 -13.79
CA VAL A 56 22.83 -3.37 -15.09
C VAL A 56 24.37 -3.43 -15.06
N ALA A 57 25.03 -2.43 -14.48
CA ALA A 57 26.48 -2.39 -14.36
C ALA A 57 27.06 -3.53 -13.48
N LEU A 58 26.42 -3.82 -12.35
CA LEU A 58 26.79 -4.94 -11.46
C LEU A 58 26.72 -6.28 -12.18
N ARG A 59 25.69 -6.53 -12.99
CA ARG A 59 25.57 -7.78 -13.75
C ARG A 59 26.66 -7.95 -14.79
N HIS A 60 26.99 -6.86 -15.51
CA HIS A 60 28.09 -6.87 -16.48
C HIS A 60 29.43 -7.18 -15.78
N SER A 61 29.68 -6.61 -14.59
CA SER A 61 30.88 -6.91 -13.80
C SER A 61 30.94 -8.34 -13.25
N LEU A 62 29.78 -9.01 -13.11
CA LEU A 62 29.67 -10.38 -12.62
C LEU A 62 29.74 -11.44 -13.73
N GLY A 63 29.91 -11.05 -15.01
CA GLY A 63 30.08 -11.99 -16.12
C GLY A 63 28.84 -12.81 -16.47
N VAL A 64 27.65 -12.39 -16.02
CA VAL A 64 26.38 -13.09 -16.26
C VAL A 64 25.80 -12.61 -17.59
N GLY A 65 26.33 -13.11 -18.71
CA GLY A 65 25.76 -13.07 -20.08
C GLY A 65 25.54 -11.69 -20.74
N ASP A 66 25.78 -11.62 -22.06
CA ASP A 66 25.64 -10.39 -22.88
C ASP A 66 24.19 -10.03 -23.24
N GLU A 67 23.21 -10.91 -22.94
CA GLU A 67 21.80 -10.58 -23.14
C GLU A 67 21.31 -9.58 -22.10
N SER A 68 20.64 -8.52 -22.57
CA SER A 68 20.07 -7.47 -21.73
C SER A 68 19.15 -8.08 -20.66
N ALA A 69 19.46 -7.83 -19.38
CA ALA A 69 18.66 -8.31 -18.25
C ALA A 69 17.19 -7.83 -18.27
N LEU A 70 16.87 -6.83 -19.09
CA LEU A 70 15.52 -6.39 -19.34
C LEU A 70 14.68 -7.36 -20.19
N LEU A 71 15.35 -8.20 -21.00
CA LEU A 71 14.75 -9.05 -22.02
C LEU A 71 14.85 -10.55 -21.68
N ALA A 72 15.79 -10.95 -20.82
CA ALA A 72 15.94 -12.35 -20.41
C ALA A 72 14.77 -12.78 -19.50
N SER A 73 13.99 -13.76 -19.95
CA SER A 73 12.91 -14.38 -19.16
C SER A 73 13.52 -15.20 -18.02
N ALA A 74 13.02 -14.98 -16.80
CA ALA A 74 13.35 -15.77 -15.61
C ALA A 74 12.57 -17.10 -15.55
N VAL A 75 11.61 -17.30 -16.46
CA VAL A 75 10.78 -18.50 -16.55
C VAL A 75 11.51 -19.55 -17.38
N ALA A 76 11.63 -20.77 -16.83
CA ALA A 76 12.28 -21.88 -17.53
C ALA A 76 11.55 -22.27 -18.84
N PRO A 77 12.27 -22.80 -19.85
CA PRO A 77 11.67 -23.28 -21.09
C PRO A 77 10.64 -24.39 -20.82
N GLY A 78 9.43 -24.29 -21.40
CA GLY A 78 8.36 -25.29 -21.27
C GLY A 78 7.25 -24.94 -20.27
N PHE A 79 7.36 -23.83 -19.55
CA PHE A 79 6.27 -23.28 -18.74
C PHE A 79 5.39 -22.35 -19.59
N HIS A 80 4.07 -22.42 -19.38
CA HIS A 80 3.09 -21.64 -20.12
C HIS A 80 2.84 -20.30 -19.42
N SER A 81 2.99 -19.20 -20.14
CA SER A 81 2.63 -17.86 -19.68
C SER A 81 1.13 -17.59 -19.84
N VAL A 82 0.64 -16.66 -19.04
CA VAL A 82 -0.68 -16.05 -19.19
C VAL A 82 -0.58 -14.95 -20.25
N THR A 83 -1.57 -14.93 -21.14
CA THR A 83 -1.67 -13.93 -22.21
C THR A 83 -1.69 -12.50 -21.65
N LEU A 84 -1.06 -11.57 -22.36
CA LEU A 84 -0.98 -10.15 -21.98
C LEU A 84 -2.36 -9.49 -21.81
N LEU A 85 -3.37 -9.93 -22.57
CA LEU A 85 -4.76 -9.46 -22.45
C LEU A 85 -5.35 -9.81 -21.07
N GLN A 86 -5.22 -11.06 -20.63
CA GLN A 86 -5.73 -11.46 -19.32
C GLN A 86 -4.99 -10.75 -18.18
N ALA A 87 -3.67 -10.58 -18.30
CA ALA A 87 -2.85 -9.85 -17.33
C ALA A 87 -3.28 -8.38 -17.22
N SER A 88 -3.40 -7.67 -18.34
CA SER A 88 -3.83 -6.27 -18.36
C SER A 88 -5.26 -6.09 -17.84
N ALA A 89 -6.20 -6.96 -18.24
CA ALA A 89 -7.59 -6.90 -17.78
C ALA A 89 -7.70 -7.08 -16.25
N THR A 90 -6.95 -8.03 -15.68
CA THR A 90 -6.95 -8.26 -14.22
C THR A 90 -6.25 -7.13 -13.46
N VAL A 91 -5.15 -6.57 -13.98
CA VAL A 91 -4.50 -5.39 -13.39
C VAL A 91 -5.45 -4.20 -13.42
N LEU A 92 -6.09 -3.91 -14.56
CA LEU A 92 -7.07 -2.82 -14.67
C LEU A 92 -8.26 -3.03 -13.73
N LEU A 93 -8.76 -4.27 -13.58
CA LEU A 93 -9.81 -4.61 -12.62
C LEU A 93 -9.38 -4.36 -11.17
N THR A 94 -8.15 -4.77 -10.79
CA THR A 94 -7.63 -4.54 -9.44
C THR A 94 -7.44 -3.07 -9.13
N LEU A 95 -6.90 -2.30 -10.09
CA LEU A 95 -6.72 -0.86 -9.97
C LEU A 95 -8.07 -0.13 -9.86
N ALA A 96 -9.04 -0.47 -10.70
CA ALA A 96 -10.39 0.10 -10.65
C ALA A 96 -11.08 -0.20 -9.29
N ALA A 97 -11.04 -1.45 -8.84
CA ALA A 97 -11.61 -1.84 -7.55
C ALA A 97 -10.87 -1.18 -6.36
N GLY A 98 -9.55 -1.01 -6.47
CA GLY A 98 -8.71 -0.34 -5.47
C GLY A 98 -9.03 1.15 -5.36
N LEU A 99 -9.10 1.84 -6.50
CA LEU A 99 -9.49 3.25 -6.60
C LEU A 99 -10.89 3.47 -6.00
N LEU A 100 -11.88 2.68 -6.42
CA LEU A 100 -13.24 2.78 -5.91
C LEU A 100 -13.29 2.54 -4.39
N THR A 101 -12.56 1.53 -3.89
CA THR A 101 -12.49 1.26 -2.44
C THR A 101 -11.86 2.42 -1.67
N LEU A 102 -10.83 3.05 -2.23
CA LEU A 102 -10.14 4.21 -1.65
C LEU A 102 -11.08 5.42 -1.62
N GLU A 103 -11.76 5.72 -2.72
CA GLU A 103 -12.74 6.81 -2.82
C GLU A 103 -13.91 6.61 -1.85
N MET A 104 -14.47 5.39 -1.77
CA MET A 104 -15.50 5.04 -0.79
C MET A 104 -15.00 5.06 0.67
N THR A 105 -13.70 5.18 0.91
CA THR A 105 -13.12 5.32 2.26
C THR A 105 -12.84 6.77 2.63
N MET A 106 -12.18 7.49 1.73
CA MET A 106 -11.89 8.91 1.87
C MET A 106 -13.18 9.75 1.83
N GLY A 107 -14.18 9.30 1.06
CA GLY A 107 -15.32 10.11 0.65
C GLY A 107 -14.90 11.04 -0.50
N PRO A 108 -15.37 10.85 -1.74
CA PRO A 108 -14.96 11.67 -2.88
C PRO A 108 -15.28 13.15 -2.66
N VAL A 109 -16.33 13.45 -1.90
CA VAL A 109 -16.65 14.80 -1.46
C VAL A 109 -16.06 15.02 -0.07
N ALA A 110 -14.84 15.58 -0.03
CA ALA A 110 -14.15 15.90 1.22
C ALA A 110 -14.08 17.41 1.46
N MET A 111 -14.26 17.80 2.71
CA MET A 111 -13.93 19.12 3.26
C MET A 111 -12.80 18.93 4.28
N SER A 112 -12.01 19.96 4.56
CA SER A 112 -11.00 19.85 5.62
C SER A 112 -11.64 19.87 7.01
N VAL A 113 -10.96 19.32 8.02
CA VAL A 113 -11.46 19.30 9.41
C VAL A 113 -11.87 20.71 9.89
N PRO A 114 -11.04 21.77 9.71
CA PRO A 114 -11.44 23.14 10.05
C PRO A 114 -12.68 23.62 9.29
N GLN A 115 -12.78 23.32 7.99
CA GLN A 115 -13.95 23.71 7.19
C GLN A 115 -15.22 23.04 7.68
N THR A 116 -15.18 21.76 8.05
CA THR A 116 -16.35 21.07 8.60
C THR A 116 -16.77 21.58 9.98
N ALA A 117 -15.82 22.05 10.79
CA ALA A 117 -16.10 22.62 12.10
C ALA A 117 -16.72 24.02 11.99
N TRP A 118 -16.21 24.86 11.10
CA TRP A 118 -16.59 26.28 11.01
C TRP A 118 -17.68 26.56 9.97
N TRP A 119 -17.63 25.96 8.78
CA TRP A 119 -18.53 26.33 7.68
C TRP A 119 -19.89 25.65 7.74
N LEU A 120 -19.97 24.43 8.29
CA LEU A 120 -21.23 23.66 8.31
C LEU A 120 -22.28 24.21 9.30
N GLY A 121 -21.85 25.03 10.26
CA GLY A 121 -22.73 25.70 11.22
C GLY A 121 -23.29 27.05 10.73
N LEU A 122 -22.81 27.59 9.61
CA LEU A 122 -23.23 28.88 9.10
C LEU A 122 -24.61 28.81 8.40
N PRO A 123 -25.45 29.85 8.52
CA PRO A 123 -26.79 29.88 7.92
C PRO A 123 -26.76 30.21 6.41
N VAL A 124 -25.94 29.48 5.64
CA VAL A 124 -25.76 29.66 4.19
C VAL A 124 -26.00 28.33 3.48
N ARG A 125 -26.47 28.37 2.22
CA ARG A 125 -26.70 27.15 1.42
C ARG A 125 -25.43 26.29 1.32
N ARG A 126 -25.52 25.05 1.78
CA ARG A 126 -24.40 24.10 1.91
C ARG A 126 -23.72 23.77 0.57
N ARG A 127 -24.47 23.75 -0.53
CA ARG A 127 -23.94 23.45 -1.86
C ARG A 127 -22.74 24.31 -2.25
N GLY A 128 -22.78 25.61 -1.91
CA GLY A 128 -21.71 26.54 -2.24
C GLY A 128 -20.38 26.24 -1.54
N PHE A 129 -20.40 25.56 -0.40
CA PHE A 129 -19.18 25.13 0.31
C PHE A 129 -18.63 23.79 -0.20
N ILE A 130 -19.52 22.89 -0.63
CA ILE A 130 -19.19 21.51 -0.99
C ILE A 130 -18.73 21.37 -2.44
N GLN A 131 -19.35 22.11 -3.37
CA GLN A 131 -19.05 22.12 -4.80
C GLN A 131 -17.55 22.19 -5.17
N PRO A 132 -16.73 23.12 -4.64
CA PRO A 132 -15.33 23.21 -5.03
C PRO A 132 -14.53 21.97 -4.61
N GLY A 133 -14.88 21.36 -3.47
CA GLY A 133 -14.23 20.14 -2.99
C GLY A 133 -14.50 18.97 -3.92
N PHE A 134 -15.74 18.81 -4.37
CA PHE A 134 -16.15 17.82 -5.36
C PHE A 134 -15.39 18.00 -6.70
N LEU A 135 -15.40 19.21 -7.26
CA LEU A 135 -14.71 19.46 -8.53
C LEU A 135 -13.20 19.29 -8.42
N LYS A 136 -12.59 19.72 -7.30
CA LYS A 136 -11.15 19.56 -7.08
C LYS A 136 -10.77 18.09 -6.91
N SER A 137 -11.57 17.29 -6.20
CA SER A 137 -11.25 15.87 -5.99
C SER A 137 -11.40 15.04 -7.26
N MET A 138 -12.16 15.49 -8.25
CA MET A 138 -12.24 14.86 -9.58
C MET A 138 -10.92 14.91 -10.37
N ALA A 139 -10.00 15.82 -10.03
CA ALA A 139 -8.69 15.91 -10.70
C ALA A 139 -7.83 14.66 -10.47
N TRP A 140 -7.85 14.10 -9.25
CA TRP A 140 -7.05 12.92 -8.90
C TRP A 140 -7.38 11.67 -9.73
N PRO A 141 -8.65 11.19 -9.83
CA PRO A 141 -8.98 10.05 -10.67
C PRO A 141 -8.74 10.33 -12.16
N SER A 142 -8.86 11.60 -12.59
CA SER A 142 -8.55 11.99 -13.97
C SER A 142 -7.07 11.81 -14.29
N ILE A 143 -6.18 12.29 -13.41
CA ILE A 143 -4.73 12.14 -13.55
C ILE A 143 -4.35 10.66 -13.51
N ALA A 144 -4.92 9.88 -12.58
CA ALA A 144 -4.68 8.45 -12.48
C ALA A 144 -5.08 7.70 -13.76
N ALA A 145 -6.23 8.04 -14.35
CA ALA A 145 -6.68 7.44 -15.61
C ALA A 145 -5.71 7.73 -16.76
N VAL A 146 -5.24 8.98 -16.90
CA VAL A 146 -4.26 9.34 -17.94
C VAL A 146 -2.96 8.57 -17.76
N ILE A 147 -2.42 8.51 -16.54
CA ILE A 147 -1.17 7.82 -16.24
C ILE A 147 -1.24 6.32 -16.52
N VAL A 148 -2.41 5.69 -16.33
CA VAL A 148 -2.59 4.24 -16.53
C VAL A 148 -2.94 3.92 -17.98
N VAL A 149 -3.91 4.63 -18.58
CA VAL A 149 -4.47 4.29 -19.89
C VAL A 149 -3.53 4.68 -21.02
N LEU A 150 -2.80 5.80 -20.91
CA LEU A 150 -1.91 6.24 -21.98
C LEU A 150 -0.76 5.24 -22.25
N PRO A 151 0.03 4.78 -21.25
CA PRO A 151 1.08 3.78 -21.50
C PRO A 151 0.52 2.42 -21.94
N LEU A 152 -0.63 2.00 -21.39
CA LEU A 152 -1.26 0.73 -21.77
C LEU A 152 -1.76 0.75 -23.22
N SER A 153 -2.42 1.83 -23.63
CA SER A 153 -2.89 1.98 -25.01
C SER A 153 -1.73 2.07 -26.00
N LEU A 154 -0.62 2.74 -25.64
CA LEU A 154 0.59 2.77 -26.45
C LEU A 154 1.28 1.41 -26.59
N GLY A 155 1.27 0.61 -25.52
CA GLY A 155 1.94 -0.69 -25.50
C GLY A 155 1.12 -1.86 -26.04
N MET A 156 -0.21 -1.73 -26.11
CA MET A 156 -1.11 -2.85 -26.43
C MET A 156 -1.96 -2.66 -27.69
N ALA A 157 -2.13 -1.45 -28.20
CA ALA A 157 -2.94 -1.22 -29.40
C ALA A 157 -2.26 -1.83 -30.64
N ALA A 158 -3.06 -2.47 -31.49
CA ALA A 158 -2.55 -3.07 -32.74
C ALA A 158 -2.05 -2.00 -33.72
N ASP A 159 -2.79 -0.89 -33.85
CA ASP A 159 -2.46 0.25 -34.71
C ASP A 159 -2.59 1.58 -33.93
N PRO A 160 -1.53 2.05 -33.27
CA PRO A 160 -1.58 3.25 -32.45
C PRO A 160 -1.69 4.51 -33.31
N THR A 161 -2.91 4.96 -33.57
CA THR A 161 -3.17 6.29 -34.16
C THR A 161 -3.37 7.33 -33.06
N PRO A 162 -2.85 8.56 -33.19
CA PRO A 162 -2.98 9.60 -32.17
C PRO A 162 -4.45 9.92 -31.85
N GLY A 163 -5.34 9.80 -32.85
CA GLY A 163 -6.78 9.96 -32.67
C GLY A 163 -7.40 8.88 -31.77
N ASN A 164 -7.09 7.60 -32.02
CA ASN A 164 -7.61 6.50 -31.20
C ASN A 164 -7.03 6.53 -29.79
N LEU A 165 -5.75 6.90 -29.63
CA LEU A 165 -5.12 7.07 -28.32
C LEU A 165 -5.81 8.19 -27.51
N ALA A 166 -6.12 9.33 -28.14
CA ALA A 166 -6.86 10.40 -27.48
C ALA A 166 -8.27 9.95 -27.04
N LEU A 167 -8.97 9.21 -27.89
CA LEU A 167 -10.29 8.64 -27.58
C LEU A 167 -10.21 7.58 -26.47
N ALA A 168 -9.17 6.75 -26.45
CA ALA A 168 -8.92 5.76 -25.41
C ALA A 168 -8.71 6.43 -24.05
N VAL A 169 -7.92 7.51 -24.00
CA VAL A 169 -7.73 8.33 -22.79
C VAL A 169 -9.06 8.96 -22.35
N LEU A 170 -9.87 9.48 -23.27
CA LEU A 170 -11.21 10.00 -22.95
C LEU A 170 -12.14 8.92 -22.39
N CYS A 171 -12.10 7.70 -22.92
CA CYS A 171 -12.84 6.56 -22.38
C CYS A 171 -12.36 6.18 -20.97
N GLY A 172 -11.04 6.19 -20.75
CA GLY A 172 -10.42 5.99 -19.44
C GLY A 172 -10.85 7.03 -18.40
N LEU A 173 -10.88 8.31 -18.80
CA LEU A 173 -11.42 9.40 -17.99
C LEU A 173 -12.90 9.17 -17.66
N GLY A 174 -13.70 8.76 -18.65
CA GLY A 174 -15.11 8.42 -18.45
C GLY A 174 -15.29 7.31 -17.41
N LEU A 175 -14.49 6.25 -17.47
CA LEU A 175 -14.51 5.16 -16.48
C LEU A 175 -14.13 5.66 -15.07
N ALA A 176 -13.05 6.44 -14.96
CA ALA A 176 -12.62 6.97 -13.68
C ALA A 176 -13.65 7.91 -13.06
N TRP A 177 -14.29 8.76 -13.89
CA TRP A 177 -15.40 9.62 -13.47
C TRP A 177 -16.65 8.85 -13.08
N LEU A 178 -16.92 7.72 -13.75
CA LEU A 178 -18.01 6.83 -13.40
C LEU A 178 -17.79 6.19 -12.02
N LEU A 179 -16.58 5.67 -11.75
CA LEU A 179 -16.22 5.13 -10.44
C LEU A 179 -16.32 6.19 -9.34
N TYR A 180 -15.75 7.37 -9.58
CA TYR A 180 -15.83 8.52 -8.68
C TYR A 180 -17.27 8.94 -8.42
N GLY A 181 -18.09 8.99 -9.47
CA GLY A 181 -19.51 9.30 -9.37
C GLY A 181 -20.27 8.25 -8.56
N ILE A 182 -20.01 6.96 -8.76
CA ILE A 182 -20.63 5.87 -7.97
C ILE A 182 -20.25 6.02 -6.50
N ALA A 183 -18.98 6.25 -6.18
CA ALA A 183 -18.53 6.50 -4.82
C ALA A 183 -19.25 7.72 -4.21
N ALA A 184 -19.42 8.79 -4.99
CA ALA A 184 -20.09 10.01 -4.53
C ALA A 184 -21.58 9.78 -4.32
N TRP A 185 -22.23 9.02 -5.19
CA TRP A 185 -23.63 8.64 -5.03
C TRP A 185 -23.84 7.75 -3.80
N CYS A 186 -22.95 6.81 -3.53
CA CYS A 186 -22.94 6.04 -2.28
C CYS A 186 -22.76 6.93 -1.05
N GLN A 187 -21.97 8.01 -1.14
CA GLN A 187 -21.83 9.01 -0.08
C GLN A 187 -23.12 9.84 0.11
N VAL A 188 -23.82 10.19 -0.98
CA VAL A 188 -25.11 10.92 -0.92
C VAL A 188 -26.20 10.05 -0.28
N THR A 189 -26.29 8.79 -0.68
CA THR A 189 -27.36 7.87 -0.25
C THR A 189 -27.09 7.20 1.09
N GLY A 190 -25.83 7.18 1.56
CA GLY A 190 -25.41 6.39 2.71
C GLY A 190 -25.39 4.88 2.45
N SER A 191 -25.67 4.46 1.21
CA SER A 191 -25.77 3.07 0.78
C SER A 191 -24.54 2.68 -0.03
N GLY A 192 -23.61 1.94 0.59
CA GLY A 192 -22.37 1.53 -0.10
C GLY A 192 -21.54 0.48 0.63
N ALA A 193 -21.99 -0.04 1.77
CA ALA A 193 -21.20 -0.98 2.57
C ALA A 193 -20.96 -2.32 1.85
N TRP A 194 -21.96 -2.82 1.12
CA TRP A 194 -21.82 -4.05 0.34
C TRP A 194 -20.88 -3.86 -0.85
N LEU A 195 -21.05 -2.78 -1.63
CA LEU A 195 -20.19 -2.48 -2.78
C LEU A 195 -18.73 -2.35 -2.34
N LYS A 196 -18.47 -1.65 -1.23
CA LYS A 196 -17.12 -1.53 -0.66
C LYS A 196 -16.51 -2.88 -0.27
N LYS A 197 -17.31 -3.80 0.30
CA LYS A 197 -16.86 -5.17 0.62
C LYS A 197 -16.59 -5.98 -0.65
N ALA A 198 -17.46 -5.89 -1.65
CA ALA A 198 -17.30 -6.57 -2.92
C ALA A 198 -16.04 -6.10 -3.65
N MET A 199 -15.82 -4.79 -3.76
CA MET A 199 -14.61 -4.23 -4.37
C MET A 199 -13.35 -4.59 -3.58
N GLY A 200 -13.40 -4.55 -2.25
CA GLY A 200 -12.33 -5.05 -1.41
C GLY A 200 -12.01 -6.53 -1.67
N ALA A 201 -13.02 -7.38 -1.88
CA ALA A 201 -12.81 -8.78 -2.25
C ALA A 201 -12.18 -8.91 -3.65
N ILE A 202 -12.63 -8.14 -4.64
CA ILE A 202 -12.08 -8.15 -6.00
C ILE A 202 -10.60 -7.75 -6.00
N THR A 203 -10.21 -6.70 -5.26
CA THR A 203 -8.79 -6.29 -5.17
C THR A 203 -7.88 -7.39 -4.64
N LEU A 204 -8.44 -8.32 -3.86
CA LEU A 204 -7.70 -9.43 -3.26
C LEU A 204 -7.74 -10.69 -4.13
N LEU A 205 -8.88 -10.99 -4.76
CA LEU A 205 -9.06 -12.21 -5.54
C LEU A 205 -8.46 -12.11 -6.95
N ALA A 206 -8.52 -10.95 -7.59
CA ALA A 206 -8.11 -10.82 -8.99
C ALA A 206 -6.63 -11.17 -9.25
N PRO A 207 -5.63 -10.77 -8.44
CA PRO A 207 -4.25 -11.21 -8.62
C PRO A 207 -4.07 -12.73 -8.47
N LEU A 208 -4.86 -13.37 -7.61
CA LEU A 208 -4.82 -14.82 -7.39
C LEU A 208 -5.32 -15.59 -8.63
N THR A 209 -6.23 -15.00 -9.41
CA THR A 209 -6.73 -15.64 -10.64
C THR A 209 -5.62 -15.84 -11.67
N LEU A 210 -4.69 -14.89 -11.81
CA LEU A 210 -3.55 -15.01 -12.72
C LEU A 210 -2.65 -16.20 -12.35
N VAL A 211 -2.28 -16.29 -11.07
CA VAL A 211 -1.47 -17.39 -10.56
C VAL A 211 -2.18 -18.73 -10.74
N ALA A 212 -3.48 -18.78 -10.43
CA ALA A 212 -4.28 -19.99 -10.61
C ALA A 212 -4.35 -20.43 -12.08
N THR A 213 -4.55 -19.51 -13.03
CA THR A 213 -4.56 -19.84 -14.46
C THR A 213 -3.19 -20.29 -14.96
N ALA A 214 -2.11 -19.67 -14.49
CA ALA A 214 -0.76 -20.06 -14.86
C ALA A 214 -0.43 -21.48 -14.37
N LEU A 215 -0.73 -21.77 -13.10
CA LEU A 215 -0.55 -23.10 -12.52
C LEU A 215 -1.41 -24.15 -13.24
N TYR A 216 -2.67 -23.82 -13.57
CA TYR A 216 -3.53 -24.71 -14.33
C TYR A 216 -2.96 -25.00 -15.72
N ASN A 217 -2.53 -23.97 -16.47
CA ASN A 217 -1.96 -24.14 -17.80
C ASN A 217 -0.70 -25.01 -17.81
N ASN A 218 0.14 -24.89 -16.78
CA ASN A 218 1.33 -25.74 -16.62
C ASN A 218 1.00 -27.22 -16.41
N VAL A 219 -0.13 -27.54 -15.79
CA VAL A 219 -0.59 -28.94 -15.59
C VAL A 219 -1.40 -29.45 -16.78
N ALA A 220 -2.21 -28.58 -17.40
CA ALA A 220 -3.16 -28.94 -18.44
C ALA A 220 -2.50 -29.21 -19.81
N GLY A 221 -1.29 -28.70 -20.05
CA GLY A 221 -0.54 -28.92 -21.30
C GLY A 221 -1.36 -28.54 -22.53
N THR A 222 -1.77 -29.53 -23.34
CA THR A 222 -2.58 -29.33 -24.55
C THR A 222 -4.00 -28.80 -24.28
N SER A 223 -4.49 -28.88 -23.04
CA SER A 223 -5.78 -28.32 -22.61
C SER A 223 -5.66 -26.96 -21.90
N ALA A 224 -4.52 -26.28 -22.06
CA ALA A 224 -4.31 -24.95 -21.49
C ALA A 224 -5.40 -23.96 -21.94
N ILE A 225 -5.75 -23.04 -21.04
CA ILE A 225 -6.68 -21.95 -21.32
C ILE A 225 -6.00 -21.03 -22.34
N THR A 226 -6.49 -21.07 -23.58
CA THR A 226 -5.99 -20.23 -24.67
C THR A 226 -6.65 -18.85 -24.64
N GLY A 227 -6.01 -17.87 -25.30
CA GLY A 227 -6.53 -16.49 -25.41
C GLY A 227 -7.97 -16.39 -25.93
N ARG A 228 -8.43 -17.39 -26.71
CA ARG A 228 -9.80 -17.45 -27.22
C ARG A 228 -10.84 -17.67 -26.11
N GLN A 229 -10.49 -18.42 -25.06
CA GLN A 229 -11.38 -18.65 -23.92
C GLN A 229 -11.43 -17.46 -22.95
N THR A 230 -10.41 -16.60 -22.98
CA THR A 230 -10.31 -15.40 -22.13
C THR A 230 -10.67 -14.11 -22.87
N ALA A 231 -10.97 -14.18 -24.16
CA ALA A 231 -11.36 -13.03 -24.98
C ALA A 231 -12.57 -12.26 -24.43
N TRP A 232 -13.46 -12.91 -23.66
CA TRP A 232 -14.58 -12.22 -23.02
C TRP A 232 -14.13 -11.16 -21.98
N LEU A 233 -12.91 -11.28 -21.42
CA LEU A 233 -12.33 -10.29 -20.49
C LEU A 233 -12.08 -8.94 -21.15
N GLU A 234 -11.91 -8.90 -22.47
CA GLU A 234 -11.76 -7.67 -23.25
C GLU A 234 -13.03 -6.81 -23.21
N TYR A 235 -14.19 -7.45 -23.03
CA TYR A 235 -15.49 -6.80 -22.95
C TYR A 235 -15.85 -6.33 -21.53
N LEU A 236 -14.97 -6.50 -20.55
CA LEU A 236 -15.16 -5.90 -19.24
C LEU A 236 -15.07 -4.37 -19.33
N PRO A 237 -15.90 -3.60 -18.58
CA PRO A 237 -15.85 -2.14 -18.60
C PRO A 237 -14.45 -1.57 -18.36
N THR A 238 -13.63 -2.26 -17.57
CA THR A 238 -12.25 -1.87 -17.24
C THR A 238 -11.28 -1.95 -18.42
N SER A 239 -11.54 -2.81 -19.41
CA SER A 239 -10.72 -2.99 -20.62
C SER A 239 -11.25 -2.22 -21.83
N TRP A 240 -12.41 -1.58 -21.74
CA TRP A 240 -13.00 -0.77 -22.81
C TRP A 240 -12.10 0.34 -23.37
N PRO A 241 -11.23 1.02 -22.60
CA PRO A 241 -10.27 1.97 -23.18
C PRO A 241 -9.31 1.32 -24.19
N LEU A 242 -8.97 0.04 -24.04
CA LEU A 242 -8.12 -0.70 -24.97
C LEU A 242 -8.88 -0.96 -26.28
N LEU A 243 -10.15 -1.38 -26.20
CA LEU A 243 -11.03 -1.53 -27.37
C LEU A 243 -11.17 -0.24 -28.18
N VAL A 244 -11.20 0.92 -27.51
CA VAL A 244 -11.23 2.22 -28.18
C VAL A 244 -9.91 2.53 -28.88
N ALA A 245 -8.78 2.12 -28.31
CA ALA A 245 -7.46 2.25 -28.94
C ALA A 245 -7.39 1.44 -30.25
N ASP A 246 -8.03 0.26 -30.28
CA ASP A 246 -8.16 -0.58 -31.47
C ASP A 246 -9.28 -0.13 -32.44
N GLY A 247 -9.95 0.99 -32.15
CA GLY A 247 -10.89 1.65 -33.06
C GLY A 247 -12.37 1.44 -32.78
N ALA A 248 -12.75 0.69 -31.74
CA ALA A 248 -14.16 0.54 -31.36
C ALA A 248 -14.70 1.82 -30.69
N ARG A 249 -15.79 2.40 -31.23
CA ARG A 249 -16.31 3.69 -30.73
C ARG A 249 -17.45 3.57 -29.72
N TRP A 250 -18.14 2.43 -29.69
CA TRP A 250 -19.27 2.20 -28.78
C TRP A 250 -18.94 2.38 -27.28
N PRO A 251 -17.73 2.08 -26.76
CA PRO A 251 -17.45 2.23 -25.34
C PRO A 251 -17.40 3.68 -24.86
N LEU A 252 -17.34 4.66 -25.79
CA LEU A 252 -17.42 6.09 -25.48
C LEU A 252 -18.77 6.48 -24.82
N LEU A 253 -19.80 5.63 -24.91
CA LEU A 253 -21.05 5.79 -24.16
C LEU A 253 -20.81 5.85 -22.64
N LEU A 254 -19.72 5.27 -22.12
CA LEU A 254 -19.33 5.42 -20.71
C LEU A 254 -19.15 6.88 -20.31
N LEU A 255 -18.60 7.72 -21.20
CA LEU A 255 -18.37 9.12 -20.90
C LEU A 255 -19.70 9.85 -20.69
N ALA A 256 -20.69 9.58 -21.54
CA ALA A 256 -22.03 10.15 -21.39
C ALA A 256 -22.70 9.69 -20.09
N LEU A 257 -22.59 8.39 -19.75
CA LEU A 257 -23.12 7.83 -18.50
C LEU A 257 -22.43 8.46 -17.28
N ALA A 258 -21.11 8.57 -17.31
CA ALA A 258 -20.31 9.20 -16.25
C ALA A 258 -20.74 10.66 -16.03
N LEU A 259 -20.85 11.45 -17.10
CA LEU A 259 -21.29 12.84 -17.01
C LEU A 259 -22.72 12.96 -16.48
N GLY A 260 -23.64 12.09 -16.91
CA GLY A 260 -25.00 12.04 -16.39
C GLY A 260 -25.04 11.75 -14.88
N LEU A 261 -24.24 10.78 -14.43
CA LEU A 261 -24.15 10.42 -13.01
C LEU A 261 -23.49 11.53 -12.17
N LEU A 262 -22.43 12.16 -12.69
CA LEU A 262 -21.81 13.33 -12.06
C LEU A 262 -22.79 14.51 -11.95
N ALA A 263 -23.61 14.75 -12.98
CA ALA A 263 -24.64 15.78 -12.95
C ALA A 263 -25.70 15.48 -11.87
N LEU A 264 -26.15 14.23 -11.75
CA LEU A 264 -27.07 13.79 -10.69
C LEU A 264 -26.47 13.98 -9.30
N VAL A 265 -25.21 13.60 -9.10
CA VAL A 265 -24.49 13.85 -7.83
C VAL A 265 -24.40 15.35 -7.55
N TYR A 266 -24.05 16.15 -8.56
CA TYR A 266 -23.89 17.59 -8.45
C TYR A 266 -25.20 18.31 -8.05
N LEU A 267 -26.34 17.83 -8.54
CA LEU A 267 -27.66 18.32 -8.15
C LEU A 267 -28.03 17.91 -6.71
N ASN A 268 -27.56 16.75 -6.26
CA ASN A 268 -27.90 16.17 -4.96
C ASN A 268 -26.84 16.41 -3.85
N LEU A 269 -25.84 17.27 -4.08
CA LEU A 269 -24.79 17.57 -3.09
C LEU A 269 -25.32 18.04 -1.73
N GLU A 270 -26.50 18.69 -1.70
CA GLU A 270 -27.11 19.17 -0.46
C GLU A 270 -27.63 18.06 0.45
N ARG A 271 -27.88 16.86 -0.10
CA ARG A 271 -28.36 15.70 0.66
C ARG A 271 -27.26 15.02 1.48
N ILE A 272 -25.99 15.35 1.25
CA ILE A 272 -24.87 14.76 2.00
C ILE A 272 -24.97 15.19 3.47
N THR A 273 -24.99 14.20 4.36
CA THR A 273 -25.10 14.45 5.80
C THR A 273 -23.83 15.09 6.37
N THR A 274 -23.97 15.93 7.40
CA THR A 274 -22.82 16.54 8.09
C THR A 274 -21.93 15.48 8.74
N ALA A 275 -22.51 14.38 9.21
CA ALA A 275 -21.78 13.23 9.74
C ALA A 275 -20.88 12.59 8.66
N ALA A 276 -21.37 12.42 7.44
CA ALA A 276 -20.58 11.90 6.33
C ALA A 276 -19.42 12.85 5.98
N LEU A 277 -19.67 14.16 5.90
CA LEU A 277 -18.63 15.16 5.63
C LEU A 277 -17.55 15.23 6.73
N LYS A 278 -17.95 15.15 8.01
CA LYS A 278 -16.99 15.09 9.12
C LYS A 278 -16.16 13.82 9.10
N LYS A 279 -16.77 12.68 8.75
CA LYS A 279 -16.07 11.40 8.62
C LYS A 279 -15.05 11.41 7.47
N SER A 280 -15.41 11.92 6.31
CA SER A 280 -14.48 12.08 5.17
C SER A 280 -13.37 13.09 5.49
N ALA A 281 -13.70 14.18 6.17
CA ALA A 281 -12.71 15.18 6.61
C ALA A 281 -11.68 14.58 7.58
N ALA A 282 -12.13 13.79 8.55
CA ALA A 282 -11.26 13.08 9.47
C ALA A 282 -10.39 12.06 8.73
N ALA A 283 -10.97 11.22 7.87
CA ALA A 283 -10.23 10.24 7.08
C ALA A 283 -9.15 10.90 6.20
N GLY A 284 -9.49 11.98 5.50
CA GLY A 284 -8.55 12.75 4.70
C GLY A 284 -7.44 13.41 5.54
N ALA A 285 -7.76 13.95 6.71
CA ALA A 285 -6.77 14.52 7.62
C ALA A 285 -5.81 13.47 8.19
N TYR A 286 -6.31 12.29 8.57
CA TYR A 286 -5.47 11.17 9.00
C TYR A 286 -4.59 10.64 7.87
N ALA A 287 -5.12 10.54 6.64
CA ALA A 287 -4.33 10.15 5.49
C ALA A 287 -3.23 11.18 5.18
N ALA A 288 -3.56 12.48 5.17
CA ALA A 288 -2.60 13.55 4.96
C ALA A 288 -1.53 13.60 6.07
N SER A 289 -1.93 13.47 7.34
CA SER A 289 -0.97 13.43 8.45
C SER A 289 -0.06 12.21 8.38
N SER A 290 -0.60 11.06 7.96
CA SER A 290 0.17 9.83 7.79
C SER A 290 1.14 9.92 6.62
N LEU A 291 0.77 10.60 5.52
CA LEU A 291 1.67 10.89 4.41
C LEU A 291 2.79 11.84 4.84
N LEU A 292 2.45 12.90 5.57
CA LEU A 292 3.43 13.86 6.11
C LEU A 292 4.39 13.22 7.13
N SER A 293 3.89 12.31 7.98
CA SER A 293 4.73 11.55 8.92
C SER A 293 5.43 10.35 8.27
N MET A 294 5.21 10.12 6.98
CA MET A 294 5.62 8.93 6.22
C MET A 294 5.22 7.62 6.92
N ASP A 295 4.14 7.62 7.70
CA ASP A 295 3.62 6.43 8.35
C ASP A 295 2.66 5.69 7.42
N ALA A 296 3.22 4.88 6.51
CA ALA A 296 2.47 4.02 5.60
C ALA A 296 1.49 3.07 6.34
N THR A 297 1.72 2.80 7.63
CA THR A 297 0.84 1.93 8.43
C THR A 297 -0.39 2.69 8.91
N GLU A 298 -0.23 3.89 9.47
CA GLU A 298 -1.38 4.74 9.83
C GLU A 298 -2.18 5.16 8.60
N LEU A 299 -1.49 5.36 7.47
CA LEU A 299 -2.12 5.55 6.17
C LEU A 299 -2.98 4.32 5.80
N SER A 300 -2.42 3.11 5.90
CA SER A 300 -3.16 1.87 5.63
C SER A 300 -4.35 1.64 6.58
N ARG A 301 -4.23 2.08 7.85
CA ARG A 301 -5.30 2.01 8.86
C ARG A 301 -6.41 2.99 8.56
N SER A 302 -6.07 4.21 8.15
CA SER A 302 -7.03 5.23 7.72
C SER A 302 -7.85 4.76 6.51
N PHE A 303 -7.26 3.95 5.64
CA PHE A 303 -7.92 3.30 4.50
C PHE A 303 -8.61 1.97 4.82
N SER A 304 -8.23 1.31 5.91
CA SER A 304 -8.94 0.11 6.38
C SER A 304 -10.20 0.52 7.13
N THR A 305 -11.35 0.09 6.63
CA THR A 305 -12.67 0.40 7.17
C THR A 305 -12.82 0.21 8.67
N GLY A 306 -12.94 1.33 9.40
CA GLY A 306 -13.67 1.48 10.65
C GLY A 306 -13.16 0.66 11.85
N PRO A 307 -13.62 0.97 13.08
CA PRO A 307 -13.27 0.17 14.24
C PRO A 307 -13.70 -1.28 13.99
N ALA A 308 -12.75 -2.21 14.10
CA ALA A 308 -13.06 -3.63 14.10
C ALA A 308 -14.01 -3.89 15.29
N THR A 309 -15.31 -3.96 15.02
CA THR A 309 -16.27 -4.42 16.02
C THR A 309 -15.82 -5.80 16.45
N GLY A 310 -15.47 -5.97 17.73
CA GLY A 310 -14.83 -7.15 18.32
C GLY A 310 -15.65 -8.44 18.31
N ASN A 311 -16.47 -8.66 17.28
CA ASN A 311 -17.37 -9.80 17.13
C ASN A 311 -16.65 -11.08 16.65
N SER A 312 -15.33 -11.06 16.45
CA SER A 312 -14.60 -12.27 16.08
C SER A 312 -14.56 -13.26 17.26
N ARG A 313 -15.20 -14.41 17.07
CA ARG A 313 -15.27 -15.50 18.06
C ARG A 313 -13.99 -16.35 18.11
N VAL A 314 -12.97 -16.04 17.31
CA VAL A 314 -11.71 -16.80 17.30
C VAL A 314 -11.02 -16.67 18.66
N ARG A 315 -10.90 -17.81 19.33
CA ARG A 315 -10.13 -18.00 20.56
C ARG A 315 -9.25 -19.22 20.36
N LEU A 316 -7.94 -19.02 20.32
CA LEU A 316 -7.01 -20.15 20.43
C LEU A 316 -7.08 -20.64 21.87
N LYS A 317 -7.90 -21.68 22.12
CA LYS A 317 -7.85 -22.46 23.36
C LYS A 317 -6.59 -23.32 23.32
N LEU A 318 -5.45 -22.71 23.62
CA LEU A 318 -4.27 -23.49 23.91
C LEU A 318 -4.41 -23.99 25.36
N ILE A 319 -4.39 -25.31 25.51
CA ILE A 319 -4.54 -26.01 26.78
C ILE A 319 -3.25 -25.77 27.60
N PHE A 320 -3.23 -24.65 28.33
CA PHE A 320 -2.05 -24.17 29.06
C PHE A 320 -2.17 -24.38 30.56
N THR A 321 -2.40 -25.62 30.98
CA THR A 321 -2.51 -25.99 32.40
C THR A 321 -1.20 -26.47 33.02
N LYS A 322 -0.17 -26.78 32.21
CA LYS A 322 1.10 -27.34 32.69
C LYS A 322 2.30 -26.42 32.44
N GLY A 323 3.09 -26.15 33.48
CA GLY A 323 4.37 -25.44 33.42
C GLY A 323 4.62 -24.40 34.53
N THR A 324 5.87 -23.93 34.62
CA THR A 324 6.30 -22.81 35.49
C THR A 324 5.59 -21.49 35.13
N ALA A 325 5.62 -20.50 36.03
CA ALA A 325 5.03 -19.18 35.77
C ALA A 325 5.60 -18.52 34.48
N ASN A 326 6.91 -18.68 34.24
CA ASN A 326 7.58 -18.12 33.07
C ASN A 326 7.11 -18.78 31.77
N THR A 327 7.03 -20.11 31.73
CA THR A 327 6.58 -20.84 30.53
C THR A 327 5.10 -20.57 30.24
N ARG A 328 4.26 -20.41 31.27
CA ARG A 328 2.87 -19.96 31.11
C ARG A 328 2.80 -18.56 30.52
N SER A 329 3.61 -17.62 31.02
CA SER A 329 3.64 -16.22 30.55
C SER A 329 4.11 -16.09 29.09
N ILE A 330 5.11 -16.88 28.69
CA ILE A 330 5.58 -16.95 27.29
C ILE A 330 4.45 -17.45 26.39
N LYS A 331 3.78 -18.53 26.81
CA LYS A 331 2.68 -19.17 26.08
C LYS A 331 1.45 -18.26 25.96
N THR A 332 1.08 -17.54 27.02
CA THR A 332 -0.05 -16.61 27.01
C THR A 332 0.22 -15.39 26.14
N LEU A 333 1.43 -14.83 26.19
CA LEU A 333 1.80 -13.70 25.35
C LEU A 333 1.82 -14.13 23.87
N ALA A 334 2.47 -15.25 23.54
CA ALA A 334 2.48 -15.79 22.17
C ALA A 334 1.07 -16.07 21.64
N SER A 335 0.18 -16.66 22.46
CA SER A 335 -1.21 -16.93 22.04
C SER A 335 -2.04 -15.66 21.89
N THR A 336 -1.79 -14.63 22.69
CA THR A 336 -2.45 -13.33 22.56
C THR A 336 -2.08 -12.68 21.23
N HIS A 337 -0.80 -12.70 20.84
CA HIS A 337 -0.36 -12.20 19.55
C HIS A 337 -0.92 -13.02 18.37
N ALA A 338 -0.93 -14.36 18.49
CA ALA A 338 -1.49 -15.23 17.47
C ALA A 338 -3.00 -15.03 17.31
N THR A 339 -3.74 -14.91 18.41
CA THR A 339 -5.19 -14.62 18.36
C THR A 339 -5.48 -13.24 17.79
N MET A 340 -4.67 -12.23 18.13
CA MET A 340 -4.82 -10.90 17.54
C MET A 340 -4.63 -10.93 16.02
N ALA A 341 -3.63 -11.65 15.52
CA ALA A 341 -3.40 -11.82 14.08
C ALA A 341 -4.54 -12.62 13.40
N LEU A 342 -5.01 -13.71 14.02
CA LEU A 342 -6.10 -14.54 13.48
C LEU A 342 -7.47 -13.84 13.51
N ARG A 343 -7.66 -12.84 14.37
CA ARG A 343 -8.88 -12.03 14.41
C ARG A 343 -8.97 -11.01 13.28
N SER A 344 -7.90 -10.80 12.52
CA SER A 344 -7.85 -9.93 11.35
C SER A 344 -7.70 -10.74 10.05
N PRO A 345 -8.73 -11.47 9.59
CA PRO A 345 -8.61 -12.32 8.40
C PRO A 345 -8.28 -11.52 7.13
N ALA A 346 -8.73 -10.27 7.04
CA ALA A 346 -8.43 -9.40 5.91
C ALA A 346 -6.93 -9.05 5.81
N THR A 347 -6.21 -8.91 6.93
CA THR A 347 -4.76 -8.65 6.88
C THR A 347 -3.99 -9.91 6.50
N LEU A 348 -4.40 -11.07 7.00
CA LEU A 348 -3.82 -12.36 6.60
C LEU A 348 -4.05 -12.64 5.12
N LEU A 349 -5.26 -12.37 4.61
CA LEU A 349 -5.57 -12.53 3.19
C LEU A 349 -4.75 -11.56 2.34
N ARG A 350 -4.59 -10.30 2.76
CA ARG A 350 -3.69 -9.34 2.09
C ARG A 350 -2.25 -9.85 2.02
N VAL A 351 -1.71 -10.39 3.12
CA VAL A 351 -0.36 -10.97 3.16
C VAL A 351 -0.24 -12.16 2.21
N LEU A 352 -1.26 -13.01 2.12
CA LEU A 352 -1.29 -14.12 1.17
C LEU A 352 -1.30 -13.60 -0.27
N VAL A 353 -2.14 -12.60 -0.59
CA VAL A 353 -2.17 -11.97 -1.91
C VAL A 353 -0.82 -11.34 -2.25
N LEU A 354 -0.18 -10.65 -1.30
CA LEU A 354 1.17 -10.11 -1.45
C LEU A 354 2.21 -11.20 -1.72
N ALA A 355 2.05 -12.41 -1.19
CA ALA A 355 2.91 -13.56 -1.54
C ALA A 355 2.70 -14.05 -2.97
N ALA A 356 1.49 -13.89 -3.51
CA ALA A 356 1.12 -14.33 -4.85
C ALA A 356 1.47 -13.30 -5.95
N ILE A 357 1.63 -12.01 -5.61
CA ILE A 357 1.92 -10.95 -6.60
C ILE A 357 3.22 -11.23 -7.40
N PRO A 358 4.37 -11.59 -6.79
CA PRO A 358 5.58 -11.91 -7.55
C PRO A 358 5.38 -13.08 -8.53
N ALA A 359 4.63 -14.11 -8.12
CA ALA A 359 4.27 -15.22 -8.98
C ALA A 359 3.31 -14.79 -10.11
N SER A 360 2.37 -13.89 -9.83
CA SER A 360 1.50 -13.33 -10.87
C SER A 360 2.31 -12.56 -11.92
N LEU A 361 3.30 -11.76 -11.50
CA LEU A 361 4.18 -11.02 -12.40
C LEU A 361 5.03 -11.98 -13.26
N ALA A 362 5.57 -13.03 -12.64
CA ALA A 362 6.31 -14.08 -13.33
C ALA A 362 5.45 -14.83 -14.37
N SER A 363 4.14 -14.94 -14.14
CA SER A 363 3.25 -15.64 -15.06
C SER A 363 2.89 -14.84 -16.32
N VAL A 364 3.16 -13.54 -16.37
CA VAL A 364 2.78 -12.70 -17.52
C VAL A 364 3.85 -12.76 -18.60
N GLU A 365 3.40 -12.96 -19.84
CA GLU A 365 4.24 -12.91 -21.03
C GLU A 365 5.01 -11.57 -21.12
N PHE A 366 6.32 -11.62 -21.42
CA PHE A 366 7.22 -10.47 -21.52
C PHE A 366 7.51 -9.68 -20.22
N LEU A 367 6.80 -9.92 -19.12
CA LEU A 367 7.05 -9.29 -17.81
C LEU A 367 7.84 -10.17 -16.82
N GLY A 368 8.15 -11.41 -17.19
CA GLY A 368 8.89 -12.39 -16.40
C GLY A 368 10.37 -12.08 -16.18
N ASN A 369 10.76 -10.82 -16.04
CA ASN A 369 12.15 -10.41 -15.80
C ASN A 369 12.54 -10.61 -14.32
N ALA A 370 13.70 -11.24 -14.08
CA ALA A 370 14.23 -11.50 -12.74
C ALA A 370 14.39 -10.22 -11.88
N ILE A 371 14.76 -9.08 -12.47
CA ILE A 371 14.90 -7.79 -11.76
C ILE A 371 13.53 -7.26 -11.32
N LEU A 372 12.53 -7.28 -12.20
CA LEU A 372 11.18 -6.85 -11.87
C LEU A 372 10.57 -7.73 -10.79
N ILE A 373 10.77 -9.05 -10.89
CA ILE A 373 10.34 -10.01 -9.88
C ILE A 373 11.08 -9.75 -8.55
N ALA A 374 12.39 -9.50 -8.56
CA ALA A 374 13.16 -9.17 -7.36
C ALA A 374 12.65 -7.90 -6.65
N VAL A 375 12.40 -6.83 -7.41
CA VAL A 375 11.82 -5.58 -6.88
C VAL A 375 10.42 -5.83 -6.31
N ALA A 376 9.59 -6.59 -7.03
CA ALA A 376 8.26 -6.96 -6.57
C ALA A 376 8.32 -7.80 -5.29
N ILE A 377 9.23 -8.77 -5.17
CA ILE A 377 9.46 -9.57 -3.96
C ILE A 377 9.84 -8.65 -2.80
N TYR A 378 10.78 -7.72 -2.98
CA TYR A 378 11.19 -6.81 -1.92
C TYR A 378 10.01 -5.96 -1.41
N LEU A 379 9.27 -5.32 -2.33
CA LEU A 379 8.12 -4.50 -1.98
C LEU A 379 7.02 -5.34 -1.31
N CYS A 380 6.70 -6.52 -1.86
CA CYS A 380 5.68 -7.40 -1.30
C CYS A 380 6.07 -7.95 0.07
N ALA A 381 7.34 -8.30 0.27
CA ALA A 381 7.86 -8.72 1.57
C ALA A 381 7.77 -7.57 2.58
N HIS A 382 8.14 -6.35 2.17
CA HIS A 382 8.07 -5.18 3.04
C HIS A 382 6.63 -4.82 3.43
N PHE A 383 5.70 -4.78 2.47
CA PHE A 383 4.28 -4.53 2.74
C PHE A 383 3.64 -5.66 3.58
N SER A 384 4.04 -6.92 3.35
CA SER A 384 3.59 -8.04 4.20
C SER A 384 4.15 -7.93 5.61
N ALA A 385 5.42 -7.53 5.74
CA ALA A 385 6.09 -7.34 7.01
C ALA A 385 5.45 -6.22 7.84
N THR A 386 5.12 -5.10 7.19
CA THR A 386 4.43 -3.97 7.84
C THR A 386 3.00 -4.34 8.24
N ALA A 387 2.28 -5.14 7.45
CA ALA A 387 0.94 -5.64 7.80
C ALA A 387 0.97 -6.57 9.02
N LEU A 388 1.92 -7.50 9.09
CA LEU A 388 2.07 -8.44 10.20
C LEU A 388 2.66 -7.80 11.48
N GLY A 389 3.40 -6.70 11.33
CA GLY A 389 3.92 -5.91 12.45
C GLY A 389 2.85 -5.19 13.29
N ALA A 390 1.58 -5.21 12.89
CA ALA A 390 0.50 -4.55 13.63
C ALA A 390 0.35 -5.03 15.09
N THR A 391 0.61 -6.31 15.35
CA THR A 391 0.56 -6.89 16.71
C THR A 391 1.72 -6.41 17.58
N ALA A 392 2.93 -6.37 17.01
CA ALA A 392 4.12 -5.83 17.68
C ALA A 392 3.94 -4.33 18.02
N ARG A 393 3.36 -3.54 17.12
CA ARG A 393 3.04 -2.12 17.38
C ARG A 393 2.04 -1.92 18.50
N PHE A 394 1.03 -2.80 18.60
CA PHE A 394 0.05 -2.72 19.67
C PHE A 394 0.70 -2.91 21.05
N SER A 395 1.62 -3.86 21.17
CA SER A 395 2.42 -4.04 22.39
C SER A 395 3.37 -2.85 22.62
N ALA A 396 4.04 -2.36 21.58
CA ALA A 396 4.91 -1.18 21.68
C ALA A 396 4.17 0.08 22.17
N GLY A 397 2.90 0.25 21.78
CA GLY A 397 2.06 1.37 22.22
C GLY A 397 1.51 1.21 23.64
N ASN A 398 1.49 0.00 24.20
CA ASN A 398 0.96 -0.30 25.54
C ASN A 398 1.96 -1.12 26.37
N PRO A 399 3.12 -0.55 26.74
CA PRO A 399 4.16 -1.28 27.47
C PRO A 399 3.70 -1.77 28.85
N ALA A 400 2.66 -1.16 29.43
CA ALA A 400 2.08 -1.59 30.69
C ALA A 400 1.61 -3.07 30.65
N VAL A 401 1.09 -3.54 29.52
CA VAL A 401 0.63 -4.93 29.37
C VAL A 401 1.80 -5.90 29.46
N ASP A 402 2.94 -5.54 28.87
CA ASP A 402 4.16 -6.33 28.90
C ASP A 402 4.77 -6.38 30.31
N THR A 403 4.64 -5.31 31.09
CA THR A 403 5.14 -5.25 32.48
C THR A 403 4.34 -6.08 33.47
N LEU A 404 3.10 -6.46 33.14
CA LEU A 404 2.28 -7.34 33.98
C LEU A 404 2.76 -8.81 33.93
N MET A 405 3.57 -9.17 32.94
CA MET A 405 4.11 -10.51 32.80
C MET A 405 5.38 -10.66 33.65
N PRO A 406 5.55 -11.75 34.40
CA PRO A 406 6.77 -12.03 35.17
C PRO A 406 7.92 -12.49 34.25
N LEU A 407 8.27 -11.68 33.26
CA LEU A 407 9.29 -11.97 32.25
C LEU A 407 10.26 -10.79 32.12
N PRO A 408 11.58 -11.04 31.94
CA PRO A 408 12.50 -9.97 31.64
C PRO A 408 12.20 -9.41 30.24
N ALA A 409 12.41 -8.11 30.07
CA ALA A 409 12.03 -7.39 28.85
C ALA A 409 12.60 -8.05 27.56
N LYS A 410 13.83 -8.59 27.63
CA LYS A 410 14.47 -9.28 26.50
C LYS A 410 13.68 -10.52 26.07
N THR A 411 13.19 -11.30 27.02
CA THR A 411 12.35 -12.48 26.74
C THR A 411 11.01 -12.05 26.18
N VAL A 412 10.37 -11.02 26.73
CA VAL A 412 9.13 -10.46 26.18
C VAL A 412 9.31 -10.07 24.71
N ARG A 413 10.40 -9.37 24.40
CA ARG A 413 10.75 -8.97 23.04
C ARG A 413 10.97 -10.17 22.10
N GLN A 414 11.59 -11.25 22.58
CA GLN A 414 11.75 -12.49 21.83
C GLN A 414 10.42 -13.23 21.63
N VAL A 415 9.47 -13.13 22.55
CA VAL A 415 8.13 -13.73 22.38
C VAL A 415 7.34 -12.98 21.30
N HIS A 416 7.46 -11.65 21.25
CA HIS A 416 6.85 -10.83 20.20
C HIS A 416 7.36 -11.15 18.79
N TYR A 417 8.55 -11.75 18.67
CA TYR A 417 9.12 -12.21 17.40
C TYR A 417 8.46 -13.48 16.85
N ILE A 418 7.92 -14.36 17.70
CA ILE A 418 7.48 -15.72 17.31
C ILE A 418 6.43 -15.66 16.19
N VAL A 419 5.39 -14.85 16.37
CA VAL A 419 4.27 -14.78 15.41
C VAL A 419 4.71 -14.16 14.08
N PRO A 420 5.38 -12.99 14.04
CA PRO A 420 5.86 -12.44 12.78
C PRO A 420 6.95 -13.29 12.11
N GLY A 421 7.81 -13.94 12.88
CA GLY A 421 8.80 -14.91 12.37
C GLY A 421 8.14 -16.08 11.65
N ALA A 422 7.20 -16.76 12.31
CA ALA A 422 6.47 -17.87 11.70
C ALA A 422 5.67 -17.42 10.46
N ALA A 423 5.00 -16.27 10.54
CA ALA A 423 4.18 -15.74 9.44
C ALA A 423 5.02 -15.33 8.22
N MET A 424 6.18 -14.69 8.42
CA MET A 424 7.10 -14.34 7.33
C MET A 424 7.79 -15.57 6.73
N THR A 425 8.11 -16.59 7.51
CA THR A 425 8.60 -17.87 6.99
C THR A 425 7.54 -18.56 6.13
N LEU A 426 6.29 -18.60 6.58
CA LEU A 426 5.18 -19.14 5.79
C LEU A 426 4.94 -18.32 4.52
N TRP A 427 5.02 -17.00 4.61
CA TRP A 427 4.96 -16.11 3.45
C TRP A 427 6.07 -16.42 2.43
N ALA A 428 7.31 -16.62 2.89
CA ALA A 428 8.44 -16.97 2.02
C ALA A 428 8.24 -18.34 1.35
N ILE A 429 7.76 -19.34 2.09
CA ILE A 429 7.43 -20.66 1.53
C ILE A 429 6.38 -20.53 0.42
N ILE A 430 5.30 -19.78 0.64
CA ILE A 430 4.24 -19.59 -0.35
C ILE A 430 4.77 -18.85 -1.57
N CYS A 431 5.44 -17.70 -1.37
CA CYS A 431 5.93 -16.87 -2.46
C CYS A 431 6.94 -17.62 -3.35
N PHE A 432 7.97 -18.22 -2.75
CA PHE A 432 9.01 -18.92 -3.50
C PHE A 432 8.57 -20.31 -3.96
N GLY A 433 7.63 -20.94 -3.27
CA GLY A 433 6.98 -22.17 -3.73
C GLY A 433 6.14 -21.94 -4.98
N LEU A 434 5.39 -20.84 -5.05
CA LEU A 434 4.66 -20.44 -6.25
C LEU A 434 5.61 -20.10 -7.41
N LEU A 435 6.71 -19.37 -7.15
CA LEU A 435 7.73 -19.10 -8.17
C LEU A 435 8.35 -20.39 -8.70
N LEU A 436 8.73 -21.31 -7.82
CA LEU A 436 9.27 -22.62 -8.20
C LEU A 436 8.27 -23.43 -9.03
N ALA A 437 6.99 -23.41 -8.67
CA ALA A 437 5.92 -24.10 -9.40
C ALA A 437 5.64 -23.50 -10.80
N LEU A 438 6.01 -22.23 -11.00
CA LEU A 438 5.96 -21.54 -12.29
C LEU A 438 7.29 -21.62 -13.06
N GLY A 439 8.26 -22.40 -12.58
CA GLY A 439 9.54 -22.57 -13.25
C GLY A 439 10.50 -21.39 -13.07
N VAL A 440 10.27 -20.52 -12.09
CA VAL A 440 11.16 -19.40 -11.74
C VAL A 440 12.01 -19.76 -10.53
N GLY A 441 13.32 -19.84 -10.75
CA GLY A 441 14.31 -20.17 -9.72
C GLY A 441 14.56 -21.66 -9.56
N SER A 442 15.15 -22.04 -8.43
CA SER A 442 15.57 -23.43 -8.13
C SER A 442 15.10 -23.87 -6.75
N PRO A 443 15.04 -25.19 -6.46
CA PRO A 443 14.73 -25.68 -5.12
C PRO A 443 15.69 -25.14 -4.05
N ALA A 444 16.95 -24.89 -4.42
CA ALA A 444 17.95 -24.25 -3.56
C ALA A 444 17.54 -22.81 -3.18
N LEU A 445 16.91 -22.07 -4.10
CA LEU A 445 16.43 -20.70 -3.85
C LEU A 445 15.28 -20.70 -2.84
N LEU A 446 14.37 -21.68 -2.92
CA LEU A 446 13.30 -21.85 -1.94
C LEU A 446 13.87 -22.11 -0.54
N ILE A 447 14.87 -22.99 -0.42
CA ILE A 447 15.55 -23.25 0.87
C ILE A 447 16.23 -21.98 1.38
N LEU A 448 16.90 -21.22 0.52
CA LEU A 448 17.52 -19.95 0.90
C LEU A 448 16.47 -18.93 1.40
N ALA A 449 15.33 -18.82 0.71
CA ALA A 449 14.23 -17.96 1.12
C ALA A 449 13.57 -18.40 2.44
N LEU A 450 13.47 -19.71 2.67
CA LEU A 450 13.01 -20.28 3.94
C LEU A 450 13.91 -19.83 5.10
N LEU A 451 15.23 -19.79 4.88
CA LEU A 451 16.20 -19.28 5.86
C LEU A 451 16.12 -17.76 6.04
N ALA A 452 15.66 -17.02 5.03
CA ALA A 452 15.45 -15.57 5.10
C ALA A 452 14.16 -15.18 5.84
N GLY A 453 13.12 -16.03 5.81
CA GLY A 453 11.82 -15.80 6.44
C GLY A 453 11.88 -15.37 7.92
N PRO A 454 12.65 -16.05 8.79
CA PRO A 454 12.83 -15.62 10.18
C PRO A 454 13.48 -14.23 10.28
N GLY A 455 14.44 -13.91 9.41
CA GLY A 455 15.08 -12.58 9.38
C GLY A 455 14.10 -11.47 8.99
N LEU A 456 13.18 -11.75 8.05
CA LEU A 456 12.07 -10.85 7.72
C LEU A 456 11.13 -10.66 8.93
N GLY A 457 10.89 -11.72 9.70
CA GLY A 457 10.20 -11.63 10.99
C GLY A 457 10.90 -10.67 11.96
N ALA A 458 12.23 -10.67 12.00
CA ALA A 458 12.98 -9.77 12.86
C ALA A 458 12.90 -8.31 12.37
N ALA A 459 12.89 -8.11 11.05
CA ALA A 459 12.63 -6.80 10.44
C ALA A 459 11.22 -6.29 10.77
N THR A 460 10.19 -7.15 10.76
CA THR A 460 8.84 -6.75 11.17
C THR A 460 8.80 -6.29 12.64
N LEU A 461 9.50 -6.99 13.53
CA LEU A 461 9.54 -6.68 14.95
C LEU A 461 10.26 -5.35 15.18
N ARG A 462 11.38 -5.14 14.49
CA ARG A 462 12.14 -3.89 14.52
C ARG A 462 11.29 -2.71 14.02
N ALA A 463 10.56 -2.89 12.92
CA ALA A 463 9.64 -1.89 12.39
C ALA A 463 8.46 -1.62 13.33
N GLY A 464 7.98 -2.65 14.04
CA GLY A 464 6.86 -2.54 14.98
C GLY A 464 7.20 -1.80 16.27
N PHE A 465 8.45 -1.88 16.72
CA PHE A 465 8.96 -1.19 17.90
C PHE A 465 9.87 0.00 17.56
N ARG A 466 9.67 0.62 16.39
CA ARG A 466 10.40 1.83 16.02
C ARG A 466 10.04 2.97 16.98
N PRO A 467 11.02 3.83 17.36
CA PRO A 467 10.71 5.03 18.14
C PRO A 467 9.84 5.99 17.33
N ALA A 468 9.06 6.82 18.03
CA ALA A 468 8.32 7.91 17.40
C ALA A 468 9.30 8.86 16.67
N PRO A 469 8.88 9.47 15.54
CA PRO A 469 9.67 10.51 14.87
C PRO A 469 10.02 11.63 15.85
N ASP A 470 11.30 11.97 15.93
CA ASP A 470 11.77 13.09 16.73
C ASP A 470 11.67 14.37 15.90
N TRP A 471 10.63 15.15 16.14
CA TRP A 471 10.37 16.41 15.44
C TRP A 471 11.29 17.54 15.89
N ASN A 472 12.09 17.35 16.95
CA ASN A 472 13.05 18.34 17.43
C ASN A 472 14.40 18.23 16.70
N MET A 473 14.63 17.18 15.90
CA MET A 473 15.85 17.08 15.12
C MET A 473 15.87 18.14 14.01
N PRO A 474 17.03 18.76 13.73
CA PRO A 474 17.14 19.74 12.66
C PRO A 474 16.70 19.13 11.33
N ALA A 475 15.83 19.83 10.61
CA ALA A 475 15.45 19.45 9.27
C ALA A 475 16.68 19.56 8.35
N LEU A 476 16.92 18.55 7.52
CA LEU A 476 17.95 18.64 6.49
C LEU A 476 17.36 19.42 5.32
N ALA A 477 18.10 20.43 4.86
CA ALA A 477 17.79 21.10 3.61
C ALA A 477 17.94 20.08 2.47
N GLY A 478 16.82 19.65 1.89
CA GLY A 478 16.78 18.80 0.72
C GLY A 478 16.40 19.60 -0.53
N PRO A 479 16.68 19.06 -1.73
CA PRO A 479 16.22 19.65 -3.00
C PRO A 479 14.70 19.79 -3.09
N ALA A 480 13.97 19.00 -2.30
CA ALA A 480 12.50 18.97 -2.19
C ALA A 480 12.00 19.63 -0.88
N GLY A 481 12.76 20.59 -0.33
CA GLY A 481 12.40 21.31 0.89
C GLY A 481 13.04 20.75 2.17
N PRO A 482 12.75 21.36 3.34
CA PRO A 482 13.26 20.92 4.62
C PRO A 482 12.66 19.56 5.00
N VAL A 483 13.46 18.50 4.94
CA VAL A 483 12.99 17.16 5.28
C VAL A 483 13.28 16.87 6.76
N PRO A 484 12.25 16.57 7.57
CA PRO A 484 12.44 16.27 8.99
C PRO A 484 13.22 14.96 9.13
N THR A 485 14.48 15.08 9.58
CA THR A 485 15.42 13.96 9.72
C THR A 485 14.92 12.88 10.67
N GLY A 486 14.22 13.28 11.73
CA GLY A 486 13.58 12.36 12.67
C GLY A 486 12.52 11.48 12.00
N ALA A 487 11.77 12.02 11.02
CA ALA A 487 10.77 11.26 10.28
C ALA A 487 11.41 10.29 9.27
N ILE A 488 12.41 10.75 8.50
CA ILE A 488 13.16 9.87 7.58
C ILE A 488 13.79 8.71 8.35
N ARG A 489 14.44 9.00 9.49
CA ARG A 489 15.08 7.97 10.31
C ARG A 489 14.07 6.96 10.84
N ALA A 490 12.90 7.42 11.28
CA ALA A 490 11.82 6.52 11.73
C ALA A 490 11.23 5.69 10.57
N PHE A 491 11.14 6.27 9.36
CA PHE A 491 10.67 5.59 8.16
C PHE A 491 11.60 4.46 7.71
N LEU A 492 12.92 4.70 7.73
CA LEU A 492 13.92 3.74 7.30
C LEU A 492 14.09 2.56 8.27
N ILE A 493 13.60 2.64 9.51
CA ILE A 493 13.64 1.54 10.48
C ILE A 493 12.62 0.46 10.08
N GLY A 494 13.12 -0.65 9.53
CA GLY A 494 12.30 -1.76 9.04
C GLY A 494 12.66 -2.12 7.61
N PRO A 495 12.38 -1.24 6.61
CA PRO A 495 12.73 -1.49 5.22
C PRO A 495 14.22 -1.77 5.02
N ASP A 496 15.07 -1.14 5.81
CA ASP A 496 16.52 -1.37 5.83
C ASP A 496 16.87 -2.83 6.14
N LEU A 497 16.33 -3.38 7.22
CA LEU A 497 16.60 -4.74 7.66
C LEU A 497 15.91 -5.76 6.75
N SER A 498 14.72 -5.45 6.24
CA SER A 498 14.05 -6.28 5.21
C SER A 498 14.92 -6.41 3.96
N LEU A 499 15.53 -5.31 3.50
CA LEU A 499 16.41 -5.31 2.34
C LEU A 499 17.67 -6.14 2.62
N ILE A 500 18.36 -5.89 3.74
CA ILE A 500 19.59 -6.62 4.11
C ILE A 500 19.35 -8.13 4.17
N VAL A 501 18.24 -8.56 4.76
CA VAL A 501 17.91 -10.00 4.89
C VAL A 501 17.55 -10.63 3.54
N LEU A 502 16.87 -9.90 2.66
CA LEU A 502 16.49 -10.40 1.34
C LEU A 502 17.61 -10.33 0.31
N LEU A 503 18.62 -9.48 0.52
CA LEU A 503 19.66 -9.19 -0.46
C LEU A 503 20.31 -10.46 -1.04
N PRO A 504 20.72 -11.48 -0.25
CA PRO A 504 21.29 -12.70 -0.83
C PRO A 504 20.29 -13.47 -1.71
N VAL A 505 19.02 -13.53 -1.29
CA VAL A 505 17.94 -14.19 -2.05
C VAL A 505 17.68 -13.46 -3.38
N LEU A 506 17.63 -12.12 -3.35
CA LEU A 506 17.42 -11.29 -4.54
C LEU A 506 18.61 -11.41 -5.51
N ILE A 507 19.84 -11.40 -5.01
CA ILE A 507 21.03 -11.62 -5.84
C ILE A 507 20.97 -12.99 -6.51
N CYS A 508 20.67 -14.05 -5.75
CA CYS A 508 20.61 -15.42 -6.30
C CYS A 508 19.49 -15.58 -7.34
N LEU A 509 18.37 -14.88 -7.16
CA LEU A 509 17.28 -14.84 -8.14
C LEU A 509 17.73 -14.13 -9.43
N ILE A 510 18.37 -12.96 -9.31
CA ILE A 510 18.85 -12.17 -10.46
C ILE A 510 19.99 -12.90 -11.20
N SER A 511 20.86 -13.59 -10.46
CA SER A 511 21.97 -14.36 -11.05
C SER A 511 21.53 -15.70 -11.65
N GLY A 512 20.29 -16.15 -11.42
CA GLY A 512 19.76 -17.42 -11.93
C GLY A 512 20.37 -18.67 -11.28
N GLY A 513 21.06 -18.53 -10.15
CA GLY A 513 21.79 -19.63 -9.51
C GLY A 513 22.09 -19.38 -8.04
N VAL A 514 22.15 -20.45 -7.25
CA VAL A 514 22.39 -20.38 -5.79
C VAL A 514 23.75 -21.03 -5.47
N PRO A 515 24.81 -20.25 -5.23
CA PRO A 515 26.08 -20.79 -4.80
C PRO A 515 25.97 -21.35 -3.37
N SER A 516 26.72 -22.41 -3.05
CA SER A 516 26.68 -23.05 -1.72
C SER A 516 27.05 -22.09 -0.58
N ILE A 517 27.86 -21.06 -0.85
CA ILE A 517 28.24 -20.02 0.12
C ILE A 517 27.07 -19.10 0.50
N ALA A 518 25.99 -19.05 -0.29
CA ALA A 518 24.82 -18.22 0.02
C ALA A 518 24.11 -18.70 1.30
N PHE A 519 24.09 -20.00 1.58
CA PHE A 519 23.44 -20.57 2.77
C PHE A 519 24.04 -20.09 4.10
N PRO A 520 25.35 -20.20 4.36
CA PRO A 520 25.94 -19.67 5.58
C PRO A 520 25.84 -18.14 5.68
N ILE A 521 25.93 -17.42 4.56
CA ILE A 521 25.71 -15.96 4.54
C ILE A 521 24.28 -15.62 4.95
N GLN A 522 23.27 -16.33 4.42
CA GLN A 522 21.88 -16.09 4.78
C GLN A 522 21.61 -16.43 6.25
N LEU A 523 22.15 -17.53 6.77
CA LEU A 523 22.02 -17.92 8.18
C LEU A 523 22.62 -16.87 9.11
N THR A 524 23.82 -16.37 8.79
CA THR A 524 24.48 -15.33 9.58
C THR A 524 23.70 -14.02 9.57
N LEU A 525 23.20 -13.59 8.39
CA LEU A 525 22.35 -12.41 8.28
C LEU A 525 21.02 -12.55 9.03
N THR A 526 20.35 -13.70 8.92
CA THR A 526 19.12 -13.98 9.67
C THR A 526 19.37 -13.98 11.18
N PHE A 527 20.50 -14.53 11.64
CA PHE A 527 20.88 -14.52 13.05
C PHE A 527 21.18 -13.10 13.55
N LEU A 528 21.95 -12.31 12.79
CA LEU A 528 22.22 -10.91 13.11
C LEU A 528 20.94 -10.07 13.12
N ALA A 529 20.04 -10.30 12.15
CA ALA A 529 18.73 -9.64 12.10
C ALA A 529 17.90 -9.98 13.35
N PHE A 530 17.88 -11.25 13.77
CA PHE A 530 17.22 -11.67 15.00
C PHE A 530 17.80 -10.98 16.24
N GLN A 531 19.13 -10.97 16.40
CA GLN A 531 19.78 -10.29 17.51
C GLN A 531 19.45 -8.79 17.52
N TRP A 532 19.48 -8.15 16.35
CA TRP A 532 19.22 -6.72 16.24
C TRP A 532 17.75 -6.36 16.46
N GLY A 533 16.82 -7.14 15.89
CA GLY A 533 15.37 -6.91 16.05
C GLY A 533 14.87 -7.16 17.47
N THR A 534 15.50 -8.08 18.19
CA THR A 534 15.19 -8.38 19.60
C THR A 534 16.00 -7.56 20.61
N HIS A 535 16.95 -6.75 20.14
CA HIS A 535 17.74 -5.88 21.01
C HIS A 535 16.89 -4.78 21.64
N ILE A 536 17.00 -4.61 22.96
CA ILE A 536 16.33 -3.55 23.70
C ILE A 536 17.32 -2.42 23.91
N ARG A 537 16.98 -1.24 23.39
CA ARG A 537 17.75 -0.03 23.68
C ARG A 537 17.54 0.32 25.15
N LYS A 538 18.63 0.48 25.89
CA LYS A 538 18.57 1.07 27.24
C LYS A 538 18.00 2.49 27.09
N PRO A 539 17.05 2.93 27.93
CA PRO A 539 16.63 4.32 27.93
C PRO A 539 17.87 5.18 28.13
N LYS A 540 18.02 6.24 27.32
CA LYS A 540 19.04 7.26 27.63
C LYS A 540 18.77 7.73 29.05
N SER A 541 19.79 7.65 29.90
CA SER A 541 19.70 8.05 31.30
C SER A 541 19.13 9.46 31.40
N ALA A 542 18.37 9.74 32.46
CA ALA A 542 17.78 11.06 32.73
C ALA A 542 18.79 12.22 32.76
N LYS A 543 20.10 11.93 32.72
CA LYS A 543 21.17 12.92 32.47
C LYS A 543 21.11 13.58 31.08
N ASP A 544 20.45 12.97 30.09
CA ASP A 544 20.45 13.44 28.69
C ASP A 544 19.14 14.13 28.25
N GLY A 545 18.34 14.66 29.18
CA GLY A 545 17.28 15.62 28.83
C GLY A 545 16.01 15.03 28.20
N GLY A 546 15.39 14.04 28.84
CA GLY A 546 14.03 13.60 28.50
C GLY A 546 12.98 14.51 29.17
N LEU A 547 12.09 15.13 28.36
CA LEU A 547 11.09 16.13 28.75
C LEU A 547 10.06 15.70 29.83
N PHE A 548 10.09 14.45 30.30
CA PHE A 548 9.22 13.91 31.36
C PHE A 548 9.97 12.97 32.32
N GLY A 549 11.25 13.23 32.58
CA GLY A 549 11.98 12.55 33.65
C GLY A 549 11.47 13.00 35.02
N VAL A 550 10.54 12.25 35.61
CA VAL A 550 10.27 12.36 37.05
C VAL A 550 11.58 11.96 37.76
N PRO A 551 12.23 12.85 38.52
CA PRO A 551 13.42 12.46 39.26
C PRO A 551 13.06 11.35 40.25
N GLN A 552 13.89 10.31 40.31
CA GLN A 552 13.82 9.35 41.40
C GLN A 552 14.01 10.14 42.70
N THR A 553 12.98 10.19 43.54
CA THR A 553 13.12 10.67 44.91
C THR A 553 14.14 9.78 45.59
N ALA A 554 15.31 10.34 45.89
CA ALA A 554 16.27 9.72 46.77
C ALA A 554 15.58 9.42 48.09
N ALA A 555 15.40 8.14 48.40
CA ALA A 555 15.03 7.71 49.73
C ALA A 555 16.18 8.12 50.66
N ASN A 556 15.94 9.16 51.45
CA ASN A 556 16.82 9.59 52.51
C ASN A 556 16.52 8.73 53.75
N LYS A 557 17.56 8.03 54.21
CA LYS A 557 17.74 7.29 55.47
C LYS A 557 17.03 5.95 55.62
#